data_AF-A0A2W6BDI9-F1
#
_entry.id   AF-A0A2W6BDI9-F1
#
_cell.length_a   1.000
_cell.length_b   1.000
_cell.length_c   1.000
_cell.angle_alpha   90.00
_cell.angle_beta   90.00
_cell.angle_gamma   90.00
#
_symmetry.space_group_name_H-M   'P 1'
#
loop_
_entity.id
_entity.type
_entity.pdbx_description
1 polymer ?
#
loop_
_entity_poly.entity_id
_entity_poly.type
_entity_poly.pdbx_seq_one_letter_code
_entity_poly.pdbx_strand_id
1 'polypeptide(L)'
;MALCRLQAKNRRLQQAAWQLWWEGYSVPTELGRAFLIEAARQWDTTTRLLRGDAARGLSTLALSLLAKTATMRLTGLPVAQSRKRVGTDRFQEFARVMLETAVGIFDGYRTPEEAHVVEQALGLARSRKDRLTGADAWLSGNTGPVLEELSQLLLQHPLSDVLSGVTDEDLEAARTDLCEFVRSIDSVGFLLEHVFGRDAFGLSLLCRSLNGMKPQPQALLLLAWVLFRRHGSAELREGMESYLEAAPEAQEMLGTVRMLEQARQELPAFAEILAPNQIREALRYPHRMEYLNWRIRETRERHLEEVGAFFERHPEFRAGADTSSSKGESRPTSQP
;
A
#
# COMPACT_ATOMS: atom_id res chain seq x y z
N MET A 1 38.26 -18.72 4.97
CA MET A 1 37.78 -17.89 3.84
C MET A 1 36.78 -18.60 2.91
N ALA A 2 36.93 -19.90 2.60
CA ALA A 2 35.96 -20.63 1.76
C ALA A 2 34.54 -20.72 2.38
N LEU A 3 34.44 -20.89 3.70
CA LEU A 3 33.17 -20.93 4.44
C LEU A 3 32.39 -19.59 4.34
N CYS A 4 33.07 -18.45 4.45
CA CYS A 4 32.44 -17.13 4.29
C CYS A 4 31.99 -16.87 2.84
N ARG A 5 32.70 -17.38 1.83
CA ARG A 5 32.28 -17.29 0.42
C ARG A 5 31.10 -18.22 0.12
N LEU A 6 31.06 -19.41 0.70
CA LEU A 6 29.91 -20.32 0.65
C LEU A 6 28.71 -19.76 1.39
N GLN A 7 28.91 -19.14 2.56
CA GLN A 7 27.84 -18.50 3.32
C GLN A 7 27.28 -17.25 2.61
N ALA A 8 28.14 -16.47 1.95
CA ALA A 8 27.71 -15.36 1.10
C ALA A 8 26.94 -15.83 -0.15
N LYS A 9 27.35 -16.96 -0.75
CA LYS A 9 26.60 -17.62 -1.84
C LYS A 9 25.27 -18.20 -1.34
N ASN A 10 25.24 -18.84 -0.17
CA ASN A 10 24.04 -19.43 0.42
C ASN A 10 23.01 -18.37 0.83
N ARG A 11 23.44 -17.23 1.37
CA ARG A 11 22.53 -16.09 1.63
C ARG A 11 21.90 -15.58 0.35
N ARG A 12 22.64 -15.56 -0.77
CA ARG A 12 22.09 -15.19 -2.08
C ARG A 12 21.10 -16.24 -2.59
N LEU A 13 21.35 -17.54 -2.35
CA LEU A 13 20.42 -18.59 -2.74
C LEU A 13 19.11 -18.55 -1.94
N GLN A 14 19.16 -18.36 -0.62
CA GLN A 14 17.95 -18.20 0.20
C GLN A 14 17.15 -16.96 -0.20
N GLN A 15 17.83 -15.83 -0.45
CA GLN A 15 17.16 -14.62 -0.92
C GLN A 15 16.58 -14.79 -2.32
N ALA A 16 17.25 -15.52 -3.21
CA ALA A 16 16.73 -15.83 -4.54
C ALA A 16 15.51 -16.76 -4.46
N ALA A 17 15.57 -17.82 -3.65
CA ALA A 17 14.43 -18.71 -3.40
C ALA A 17 13.25 -17.94 -2.81
N TRP A 18 13.50 -17.05 -1.84
CA TRP A 18 12.49 -16.14 -1.31
C TRP A 18 11.87 -15.26 -2.38
N GLN A 19 12.67 -14.61 -3.24
CA GLN A 19 12.14 -13.72 -4.27
C GLN A 19 11.31 -14.49 -5.31
N LEU A 20 11.79 -15.66 -5.76
CA LEU A 20 11.03 -16.52 -6.66
C LEU A 20 9.71 -16.97 -6.03
N TRP A 21 9.74 -17.38 -4.77
CA TRP A 21 8.52 -17.75 -4.03
C TRP A 21 7.57 -16.57 -3.87
N TRP A 22 8.08 -15.40 -3.46
CA TRP A 22 7.33 -14.15 -3.32
C TRP A 22 6.61 -13.76 -4.62
N GLU A 23 7.33 -13.84 -5.74
CA GLU A 23 6.82 -13.52 -7.09
C GLU A 23 5.81 -14.57 -7.62
N GLY A 24 5.63 -15.70 -6.93
CA GLY A 24 4.65 -16.74 -7.29
C GLY A 24 5.18 -17.83 -8.22
N TYR A 25 6.50 -17.96 -8.37
CA TYR A 25 7.09 -19.12 -9.04
C TYR A 25 6.93 -20.38 -8.18
N SER A 26 6.91 -21.54 -8.85
CA SER A 26 6.85 -22.85 -8.20
C SER A 26 8.12 -23.15 -7.41
N VAL A 27 8.16 -22.70 -6.16
CA VAL A 27 9.22 -22.96 -5.18
C VAL A 27 8.58 -23.65 -3.98
N PRO A 28 9.19 -24.69 -3.38
CA PRO A 28 8.66 -25.33 -2.18
C PRO A 28 8.44 -24.31 -1.05
N THR A 29 7.22 -24.28 -0.49
CA THR A 29 6.78 -23.32 0.53
C THR A 29 7.64 -23.36 1.79
N GLU A 30 8.26 -24.49 2.09
CA GLU A 30 9.15 -24.69 3.23
C GLU A 30 10.38 -23.78 3.17
N LEU A 31 10.85 -23.42 1.97
CA LEU A 31 11.95 -22.47 1.80
C LEU A 31 11.52 -21.04 2.16
N GLY A 32 10.31 -20.65 1.77
CA GLY A 32 9.68 -19.39 2.17
C GLY A 32 9.48 -19.33 3.68
N ARG A 33 8.89 -20.39 4.26
CA ARG A 33 8.69 -20.55 5.70
C ARG A 33 9.99 -20.44 6.49
N ALA A 34 11.06 -21.12 6.06
CA ALA A 34 12.36 -21.04 6.73
C ALA A 34 12.92 -19.61 6.75
N PHE A 35 12.73 -18.84 5.67
CA PHE A 35 13.13 -17.43 5.61
C PHE A 35 12.31 -16.57 6.58
N LEU A 36 10.99 -16.79 6.66
CA LEU A 36 10.10 -16.09 7.59
C LEU A 36 10.45 -16.36 9.06
N ILE A 37 10.74 -17.62 9.41
CA ILE A 37 11.14 -17.99 10.79
C ILE A 37 12.41 -17.25 11.20
N GLU A 38 13.40 -17.15 10.33
CA GLU A 38 14.63 -16.40 10.61
C GLU A 38 14.35 -14.90 10.73
N ALA A 39 13.52 -14.33 9.84
CA ALA A 39 13.13 -12.93 9.92
C ALA A 39 12.39 -12.59 11.21
N ALA A 40 11.48 -13.45 11.63
CA ALA A 40 10.73 -13.35 12.88
C ALA A 40 11.65 -13.39 14.12
N ARG A 41 12.57 -14.36 14.19
CA ARG A 41 13.53 -14.46 15.30
C ARG A 41 14.43 -13.23 15.41
N GLN A 42 14.89 -12.70 14.27
CA GLN A 42 15.69 -11.48 14.25
C GLN A 42 14.87 -10.27 14.73
N TRP A 43 13.61 -10.18 14.31
CA TRP A 43 12.69 -9.15 14.79
C TRP A 43 12.51 -9.21 16.31
N ASP A 44 12.09 -10.36 16.85
CA ASP A 44 11.79 -10.52 18.28
C ASP A 44 13.03 -10.31 19.15
N THR A 45 14.21 -10.74 18.68
CA THR A 45 15.48 -10.47 19.36
C THR A 45 15.76 -8.96 19.39
N THR A 46 15.55 -8.28 18.27
CA THR A 46 15.79 -6.84 18.14
C THR A 46 14.81 -6.04 19.01
N THR A 47 13.51 -6.34 18.93
CA THR A 47 12.50 -5.64 19.72
C THR A 47 12.70 -5.86 21.22
N ARG A 48 13.11 -7.06 21.65
CA ARG A 48 13.47 -7.34 23.05
C ARG A 48 14.66 -6.50 23.54
N LEU A 49 15.68 -6.28 22.72
CA LEU A 49 16.83 -5.42 23.06
C LEU A 49 16.46 -3.93 23.12
N LEU A 50 15.49 -3.51 22.29
CA LEU A 50 15.02 -2.13 22.23
C LEU A 50 13.98 -1.82 23.32
N ARG A 51 13.27 -2.83 23.81
CA ARG A 51 12.39 -2.73 24.97
C ARG A 51 13.21 -2.66 26.26
N GLY A 52 12.96 -1.66 27.10
CA GLY A 52 13.53 -1.59 28.44
C GLY A 52 12.83 -2.55 29.41
N ASP A 53 13.22 -2.54 30.69
CA ASP A 53 12.47 -3.24 31.73
C ASP A 53 11.02 -2.71 31.76
N ALA A 54 10.04 -3.61 31.93
CA ALA A 54 8.61 -3.42 31.65
C ALA A 54 7.92 -2.17 32.24
N ALA A 55 8.57 -1.46 33.17
CA ALA A 55 8.07 -0.20 33.76
C ALA A 55 8.69 1.09 33.16
N ARG A 56 9.70 1.01 32.28
CA ARG A 56 10.58 2.15 31.92
C ARG A 56 10.53 2.60 30.45
N GLY A 57 9.71 1.98 29.60
CA GLY A 57 9.62 2.33 28.19
C GLY A 57 10.80 1.83 27.34
N LEU A 58 11.33 2.66 26.45
CA LEU A 58 12.43 2.30 25.55
C LEU A 58 13.76 2.09 26.30
N SER A 59 14.58 1.13 25.86
CA SER A 59 15.89 0.86 26.45
C SER A 59 16.90 2.00 26.20
N THR A 60 17.97 2.06 26.98
CA THR A 60 19.07 3.03 26.75
C THR A 60 19.65 2.93 25.35
N LEU A 61 19.69 1.71 24.79
CA LEU A 61 20.11 1.47 23.41
C LEU A 61 19.14 2.14 22.43
N ALA A 62 17.83 1.92 22.58
CA ALA A 62 16.80 2.54 21.76
C ALA A 62 16.84 4.07 21.82
N LEU A 63 16.96 4.65 23.01
CA LEU A 63 17.09 6.09 23.21
C LEU A 63 18.36 6.65 22.54
N SER A 64 19.48 5.93 22.63
CA SER A 64 20.72 6.30 21.93
C SER A 64 20.57 6.23 20.41
N LEU A 65 19.87 5.23 19.88
CA LEU A 65 19.57 5.14 18.44
C LEU A 65 18.67 6.29 17.99
N LEU A 66 17.63 6.62 18.76
CA LEU A 66 16.75 7.76 18.48
C LEU A 66 17.52 9.08 18.44
N ALA A 67 18.39 9.34 19.42
CA ALA A 67 19.22 10.54 19.42
C ALA A 67 20.13 10.64 18.18
N LYS A 68 20.63 9.50 17.69
CA LYS A 68 21.45 9.45 16.46
C LYS A 68 20.65 9.66 15.18
N THR A 69 19.32 9.46 15.18
CA THR A 69 18.51 9.65 13.96
C THR A 69 18.54 11.08 13.43
N ALA A 70 18.79 12.07 14.29
CA ALA A 70 18.92 13.47 13.92
C ALA A 70 20.12 13.73 12.99
N THR A 71 21.24 13.03 13.23
CA THR A 71 22.52 13.27 12.52
C THR A 71 22.89 12.16 11.54
N MET A 72 22.33 10.97 11.68
CA MET A 72 22.66 9.83 10.85
C MET A 72 22.19 10.03 9.40
N ARG A 73 23.02 9.59 8.44
CA ARG A 73 22.59 9.45 7.05
C ARG A 73 21.63 8.26 6.93
N LEU A 74 20.36 8.55 6.68
CA LEU A 74 19.34 7.55 6.42
C LEU A 74 19.48 7.08 4.96
N THR A 75 19.77 5.80 4.77
CA THR A 75 19.99 5.21 3.44
C THR A 75 18.72 4.58 2.84
N GLY A 76 17.68 4.36 3.65
CA GLY A 76 16.38 3.87 3.18
C GLY A 76 15.50 5.01 2.67
N LEU A 77 14.97 4.86 1.45
CA LEU A 77 14.09 5.85 0.82
C LEU A 77 12.89 6.23 1.71
N PRO A 78 12.13 5.29 2.32
CA PRO A 78 10.94 5.66 3.09
C PRO A 78 11.29 6.54 4.29
N VAL A 79 12.28 6.13 5.08
CA VAL A 79 12.70 6.82 6.31
C VAL A 79 13.30 8.20 5.99
N ALA A 80 14.11 8.30 4.93
CA ALA A 80 14.66 9.57 4.48
C ALA A 80 13.57 10.54 3.99
N GLN A 81 12.54 10.04 3.30
CA GLN A 81 11.39 10.86 2.88
C GLN A 81 10.54 11.30 4.07
N SER A 82 10.30 10.42 5.05
CA SER A 82 9.62 10.79 6.30
C SER A 82 10.35 11.93 7.00
N ARG A 83 11.67 11.85 7.18
CA ARG A 83 12.47 12.95 7.73
C ARG A 83 12.38 14.22 6.90
N LYS A 84 12.42 14.11 5.58
CA LYS A 84 12.28 15.28 4.68
C LYS A 84 10.93 15.99 4.87
N ARG A 85 9.85 15.26 5.14
CA ARG A 85 8.50 15.83 5.29
C ARG A 85 8.30 16.59 6.60
N VAL A 86 8.82 16.07 7.71
CA VAL A 86 8.63 16.68 9.04
C VAL A 86 9.79 17.55 9.49
N GLY A 87 10.94 17.48 8.81
CA GLY A 87 12.16 18.14 9.22
C GLY A 87 12.93 17.36 10.29
N THR A 88 14.20 17.70 10.49
CA THR A 88 15.09 16.99 11.43
C THR A 88 14.58 17.06 12.86
N ASP A 89 14.08 18.22 13.29
CA ASP A 89 13.68 18.47 14.68
C ASP A 89 12.49 17.62 15.12
N ARG A 90 11.52 17.41 14.22
CA ARG A 90 10.32 16.59 14.47
C ARG A 90 10.49 15.13 14.08
N PHE A 91 11.56 14.78 13.39
CA PHE A 91 11.77 13.39 12.96
C PHE A 91 12.03 12.44 14.14
N GLN A 92 12.68 12.92 15.20
CA GLN A 92 12.90 12.10 16.40
C GLN A 92 11.58 11.73 17.08
N GLU A 93 10.59 12.62 17.07
CA GLU A 93 9.24 12.40 17.59
C GLU A 93 8.53 11.29 16.80
N PHE A 94 8.52 11.40 15.47
CA PHE A 94 8.01 10.33 14.59
C PHE A 94 8.74 9.00 14.80
N ALA A 95 10.08 9.01 14.83
CA ALA A 95 10.89 7.80 14.99
C ALA A 95 10.64 7.12 16.35
N ARG A 96 10.39 7.92 17.40
CA ARG A 96 10.02 7.41 18.73
C ARG A 96 8.69 6.68 18.66
N VAL A 97 7.64 7.29 18.09
CA VAL A 97 6.32 6.66 17.96
C VAL A 97 6.43 5.34 17.20
N MET A 98 7.06 5.34 16.02
CA MET A 98 7.21 4.11 15.22
C MET A 98 7.97 3.02 15.98
N LEU A 99 8.98 3.40 16.78
CA LEU A 99 9.75 2.45 17.57
C LEU A 99 8.94 1.91 18.75
N GLU A 100 8.21 2.77 19.47
CA GLU A 100 7.32 2.36 20.56
C GLU A 100 6.22 1.42 20.07
N THR A 101 5.63 1.70 18.90
CA THR A 101 4.67 0.79 18.25
C THR A 101 5.34 -0.54 17.90
N ALA A 102 6.51 -0.51 17.27
CA ALA A 102 7.22 -1.72 16.84
C ALA A 102 7.64 -2.62 18.01
N VAL A 103 7.99 -2.05 19.17
CA VAL A 103 8.33 -2.82 20.37
C VAL A 103 7.12 -3.09 21.27
N GLY A 104 5.92 -2.68 20.86
CA GLY A 104 4.67 -2.98 21.56
C GLY A 104 4.49 -2.24 22.90
N ILE A 105 4.95 -0.99 23.00
CA ILE A 105 4.79 -0.15 24.20
C ILE A 105 4.12 1.20 23.91
N PHE A 106 3.68 1.43 22.67
CA PHE A 106 2.91 2.61 22.31
C PHE A 106 1.49 2.48 22.89
N ASP A 107 1.08 3.49 23.65
CA ASP A 107 -0.19 3.61 24.36
C ASP A 107 -1.00 4.85 23.94
N GLY A 108 -0.61 5.48 22.83
CA GLY A 108 -1.24 6.66 22.27
C GLY A 108 -0.30 7.84 22.07
N TYR A 109 -0.81 8.85 21.36
CA TYR A 109 -0.07 10.08 21.16
C TYR A 109 -0.03 10.92 22.44
N ARG A 110 1.13 11.53 22.72
CA ARG A 110 1.28 12.40 23.90
C ARG A 110 0.59 13.74 23.72
N THR A 111 0.52 14.24 22.49
CA THR A 111 -0.21 15.46 22.13
C THR A 111 -0.87 15.33 20.76
N PRO A 112 -1.86 16.16 20.43
CA PRO A 112 -2.45 16.21 19.09
C PRO A 112 -1.44 16.55 17.98
N GLU A 113 -0.43 17.37 18.29
CA GLU A 113 0.64 17.74 17.35
C GLU A 113 1.48 16.53 16.95
N GLU A 114 1.71 15.60 17.88
CA GLU A 114 2.43 14.36 17.59
C GLU A 114 1.72 13.51 16.54
N ALA A 115 0.39 13.39 16.64
CA ALA A 115 -0.43 12.71 15.64
C ALA A 115 -0.23 13.34 14.26
N HIS A 116 -0.20 14.68 14.19
CA HIS A 116 0.02 15.41 12.95
C HIS A 116 1.43 15.16 12.38
N VAL A 117 2.46 15.15 13.24
CA VAL A 117 3.85 14.83 12.85
C VAL A 117 3.92 13.42 12.26
N VAL A 118 3.28 12.44 12.89
CA VAL A 118 3.28 11.05 12.40
C VAL A 118 2.59 10.94 11.06
N GLU A 119 1.40 11.53 10.91
CA GLU A 119 0.67 11.53 9.63
C GLU A 119 1.45 12.24 8.52
N GLN A 120 2.07 13.38 8.82
CA GLN A 120 2.91 14.11 7.86
C GLN A 120 4.14 13.30 7.46
N ALA A 121 4.80 12.62 8.41
CA ALA A 121 5.96 11.76 8.13
C ALA A 121 5.58 10.56 7.24
N LEU A 122 4.41 9.96 7.47
CA LEU A 122 3.86 8.89 6.66
C LEU A 122 3.34 9.37 5.29
N GLY A 123 3.25 10.69 5.08
CA GLY A 123 2.75 11.27 3.83
C GLY A 123 1.23 11.37 3.77
N LEU A 124 0.52 11.15 4.89
CA LEU A 124 -0.93 11.12 4.99
C LEU A 124 -1.59 12.51 5.14
N ALA A 125 -0.79 13.59 5.07
CA ALA A 125 -1.29 14.95 5.21
C ALA A 125 -2.42 15.31 4.22
N ARG A 126 -2.42 14.71 3.03
CA ARG A 126 -3.45 14.89 2.01
C ARG A 126 -4.64 13.94 2.17
N SER A 127 -4.46 12.80 2.84
CA SER A 127 -5.50 11.77 3.05
C SER A 127 -6.74 12.31 3.77
N ARG A 128 -6.57 13.34 4.60
CA ARG A 128 -7.66 14.03 5.30
C ARG A 128 -8.36 15.10 4.47
N LYS A 129 -7.78 15.56 3.37
CA LYS A 129 -8.26 16.73 2.60
C LYS A 129 -8.75 16.38 1.21
N ASP A 130 -8.10 15.44 0.54
CA ASP A 130 -8.53 14.98 -0.77
C ASP A 130 -9.85 14.20 -0.65
N ARG A 131 -10.73 14.35 -1.64
CA ARG A 131 -12.07 13.75 -1.71
C ARG A 131 -12.33 13.25 -3.12
N LEU A 132 -13.13 12.19 -3.22
CA LEU A 132 -13.76 11.72 -4.45
C LEU A 132 -15.26 11.99 -4.38
N THR A 133 -15.93 12.08 -5.53
CA THR A 133 -17.38 12.26 -5.60
C THR A 133 -18.10 11.24 -4.73
N GLY A 134 -18.93 11.71 -3.80
CA GLY A 134 -19.73 10.86 -2.92
C GLY A 134 -18.94 10.11 -1.84
N ALA A 135 -17.63 10.36 -1.72
CA ALA A 135 -16.78 9.76 -0.71
C ALA A 135 -16.13 10.82 0.19
N ASP A 136 -16.08 10.54 1.48
CA ASP A 136 -15.38 11.36 2.46
C ASP A 136 -13.86 11.22 2.36
N ALA A 137 -13.12 11.87 3.28
CA ALA A 137 -11.70 11.58 3.46
C ALA A 137 -11.57 10.08 3.72
N TRP A 138 -10.72 9.38 2.96
CA TRP A 138 -10.46 7.98 3.27
C TRP A 138 -9.78 7.81 4.64
N LEU A 139 -8.99 8.81 5.08
CA LEU A 139 -8.49 8.87 6.44
C LEU A 139 -9.44 9.71 7.32
N SER A 140 -10.52 9.07 7.75
CA SER A 140 -11.41 9.56 8.81
C SER A 140 -10.93 9.04 10.17
N GLY A 141 -10.93 9.90 11.20
CA GLY A 141 -10.58 9.49 12.57
C GLY A 141 -9.10 9.62 12.95
N ASN A 142 -8.76 9.20 14.17
CA ASN A 142 -7.41 9.30 14.75
C ASN A 142 -6.60 8.05 14.39
N THR A 143 -5.34 8.21 13.99
CA THR A 143 -4.42 7.09 13.71
C THR A 143 -3.89 6.41 14.97
N GLY A 144 -4.01 7.06 16.14
CA GLY A 144 -3.53 6.57 17.44
C GLY A 144 -4.11 5.22 17.83
N PRO A 145 -5.44 5.03 17.85
CA PRO A 145 -6.05 3.73 18.18
C PRO A 145 -5.54 2.57 17.31
N VAL A 146 -5.32 2.79 16.01
CA VAL A 146 -4.79 1.76 15.10
C VAL A 146 -3.33 1.43 15.42
N LEU A 147 -2.51 2.43 15.74
CA LEU A 147 -1.13 2.21 16.17
C LEU A 147 -1.04 1.56 17.55
N GLU A 148 -1.99 1.83 18.45
CA GLU A 148 -2.11 1.18 19.74
C GLU A 148 -2.52 -0.29 19.59
N GLU A 149 -3.51 -0.60 18.75
CA GLU A 149 -3.88 -1.97 18.42
C GLU A 149 -2.68 -2.74 17.85
N LEU A 150 -1.97 -2.16 16.87
CA LEU A 150 -0.76 -2.74 16.29
C LEU A 150 0.32 -2.99 17.36
N SER A 151 0.53 -2.02 18.24
CA SER A 151 1.47 -2.12 19.36
C SER A 151 1.12 -3.28 20.29
N GLN A 152 -0.16 -3.41 20.68
CA GLN A 152 -0.65 -4.48 21.53
C GLN A 152 -0.52 -5.85 20.86
N LEU A 153 -0.84 -5.97 19.57
CA LEU A 153 -0.67 -7.21 18.81
C LEU A 153 0.79 -7.66 18.79
N LEU A 154 1.73 -6.76 18.51
CA LEU A 154 3.17 -7.05 18.50
C LEU A 154 3.72 -7.38 19.90
N LEU A 155 3.09 -6.86 20.96
CA LEU A 155 3.44 -7.19 22.33
C LEU A 155 2.98 -8.60 22.71
N GLN A 156 1.73 -8.94 22.39
CA GLN A 156 1.07 -10.17 22.80
C GLN A 156 1.48 -11.38 21.97
N HIS A 157 1.84 -11.16 20.69
CA HIS A 157 2.16 -12.21 19.74
C HIS A 157 3.54 -11.96 19.12
N PRO A 158 4.62 -12.53 19.72
CA PRO A 158 5.94 -12.53 19.09
C PRO A 158 5.86 -13.06 17.66
N LEU A 159 6.58 -12.45 16.72
CA LEU A 159 6.49 -12.86 15.31
C LEU A 159 6.98 -14.30 15.11
N SER A 160 7.85 -14.80 15.99
CA SER A 160 8.31 -16.20 15.97
C SER A 160 7.18 -17.19 16.18
N ASP A 161 6.11 -16.76 16.88
CA ASP A 161 5.01 -17.61 17.29
C ASP A 161 3.85 -17.54 16.29
N VAL A 162 3.79 -16.48 15.48
CA VAL A 162 2.74 -16.24 14.46
C VAL A 162 2.61 -17.38 13.46
N LEU A 163 3.72 -18.04 13.10
CA LEU A 163 3.73 -19.17 12.17
C LEU A 163 3.34 -20.51 12.82
N SER A 164 3.19 -20.56 14.14
CA SER A 164 2.82 -21.79 14.85
C SER A 164 1.38 -22.17 14.52
N GLY A 165 1.20 -23.33 13.89
CA GLY A 165 -0.10 -23.83 13.45
C GLY A 165 -0.61 -23.21 12.14
N VAL A 166 0.21 -22.44 11.42
CA VAL A 166 -0.10 -21.98 10.04
C VAL A 166 0.34 -23.06 9.06
N THR A 167 -0.58 -23.63 8.29
CA THR A 167 -0.23 -24.64 7.27
C THR A 167 0.51 -24.02 6.09
N ASP A 168 1.07 -24.83 5.20
CA ASP A 168 1.69 -24.29 3.98
C ASP A 168 0.64 -23.71 3.04
N GLU A 169 -0.58 -24.28 2.98
CA GLU A 169 -1.68 -23.68 2.20
C GLU A 169 -2.09 -22.31 2.74
N ASP A 170 -2.24 -22.17 4.06
CA ASP A 170 -2.57 -20.87 4.68
C ASP A 170 -1.50 -19.81 4.39
N LEU A 171 -0.23 -20.23 4.38
CA LEU A 171 0.89 -19.33 4.12
C LEU A 171 0.94 -18.89 2.64
N GLU A 172 0.66 -19.79 1.70
CA GLU A 172 0.54 -19.45 0.28
C GLU A 172 -0.65 -18.52 0.02
N ALA A 173 -1.79 -18.75 0.69
CA ALA A 173 -2.94 -17.86 0.61
C ALA A 173 -2.58 -16.46 1.15
N ALA A 174 -1.98 -16.38 2.34
CA ALA A 174 -1.54 -15.10 2.90
C ALA A 174 -0.53 -14.36 2.03
N ARG A 175 0.40 -15.08 1.38
CA ARG A 175 1.34 -14.50 0.41
C ARG A 175 0.59 -13.94 -0.79
N THR A 176 -0.34 -14.71 -1.35
CA THR A 176 -1.11 -14.32 -2.54
C THR A 176 -1.94 -13.07 -2.24
N ASP A 177 -2.68 -13.07 -1.13
CA ASP A 177 -3.49 -11.95 -0.66
C ASP A 177 -2.64 -10.69 -0.49
N LEU A 178 -1.50 -10.79 0.20
CA LEU A 178 -0.62 -9.64 0.41
C LEU A 178 -0.04 -9.11 -0.91
N CYS A 179 0.36 -9.99 -1.83
CA CYS A 179 0.85 -9.59 -3.15
C CYS A 179 -0.24 -8.88 -3.96
N GLU A 180 -1.48 -9.35 -3.90
CA GLU A 180 -2.63 -8.71 -4.54
C GLU A 180 -2.93 -7.34 -3.92
N PHE A 181 -2.95 -7.25 -2.59
CA PHE A 181 -3.10 -6.00 -1.85
C PHE A 181 -2.04 -4.97 -2.28
N VAL A 182 -0.76 -5.36 -2.31
CA VAL A 182 0.35 -4.49 -2.71
C VAL A 182 0.20 -4.01 -4.15
N ARG A 183 -0.13 -4.90 -5.09
CA ARG A 183 -0.33 -4.54 -6.51
C ARG A 183 -1.52 -3.61 -6.70
N SER A 184 -2.60 -3.86 -5.96
CA SER A 184 -3.81 -3.03 -5.98
C SER A 184 -3.51 -1.62 -5.45
N ILE A 185 -2.81 -1.50 -4.31
CA ILE A 185 -2.40 -0.20 -3.77
C ILE A 185 -1.51 0.56 -4.75
N ASP A 186 -0.54 -0.11 -5.36
CA ASP A 186 0.33 0.53 -6.36
C ASP A 186 -0.45 1.03 -7.58
N SER A 187 -1.40 0.23 -8.05
CA SER A 187 -2.30 0.56 -9.16
C SER A 187 -3.17 1.78 -8.86
N VAL A 188 -3.81 1.79 -7.69
CA VAL A 188 -4.64 2.91 -7.23
C VAL A 188 -3.79 4.15 -6.99
N GLY A 189 -2.62 4.00 -6.36
CA GLY A 189 -1.70 5.09 -6.11
C GLY A 189 -1.22 5.75 -7.40
N PHE A 190 -0.84 4.97 -8.41
CA PHE A 190 -0.47 5.47 -9.73
C PHE A 190 -1.61 6.28 -10.38
N LEU A 191 -2.82 5.73 -10.38
CA LEU A 191 -4.01 6.37 -10.94
C LEU A 191 -4.32 7.70 -10.24
N LEU A 192 -4.29 7.70 -8.91
CA LEU A 192 -4.57 8.90 -8.13
C LEU A 192 -3.48 9.96 -8.31
N GLU A 193 -2.21 9.59 -8.39
CA GLU A 193 -1.12 10.53 -8.69
C GLU A 193 -1.25 11.13 -10.09
N HIS A 194 -1.66 10.33 -11.08
CA HIS A 194 -1.87 10.80 -12.44
C HIS A 194 -2.98 11.86 -12.50
N VAL A 195 -4.12 11.60 -11.85
CA VAL A 195 -5.29 12.47 -11.94
C VAL A 195 -5.21 13.66 -10.97
N PHE A 196 -4.84 13.42 -9.72
CA PHE A 196 -4.87 14.41 -8.64
C PHE A 196 -3.50 15.03 -8.34
N GLY A 197 -2.47 14.62 -9.07
CA GLY A 197 -1.11 15.08 -8.92
C GLY A 197 -0.34 14.33 -7.82
N ARG A 198 0.95 14.63 -7.74
CA ARG A 198 1.89 13.98 -6.82
C ARG A 198 1.39 13.93 -5.38
N ASP A 199 1.64 12.80 -4.71
CA ASP A 199 1.29 12.56 -3.30
C ASP A 199 -0.23 12.67 -3.00
N ALA A 200 -1.10 12.57 -4.03
CA ALA A 200 -2.54 12.56 -3.84
C ALA A 200 -2.98 11.45 -2.89
N PHE A 201 -3.90 11.81 -1.99
CA PHE A 201 -4.46 10.92 -0.96
C PHE A 201 -3.40 10.27 -0.04
N GLY A 202 -2.13 10.68 -0.10
CA GLY A 202 -1.05 10.17 0.76
C GLY A 202 -0.54 8.75 0.45
N LEU A 203 -0.95 8.14 -0.66
CA LEU A 203 -0.58 6.75 -1.00
C LEU A 203 0.82 6.62 -1.63
N SER A 204 1.40 7.71 -2.11
CA SER A 204 2.65 7.68 -2.87
C SER A 204 3.87 7.15 -2.09
N LEU A 205 3.91 7.38 -0.77
CA LEU A 205 4.98 6.83 0.07
C LEU A 205 4.83 5.32 0.16
N LEU A 206 3.61 4.85 0.38
CA LEU A 206 3.29 3.44 0.50
C LEU A 206 3.65 2.71 -0.80
N CYS A 207 3.15 3.17 -1.95
CA CYS A 207 3.43 2.57 -3.26
C CYS A 207 4.94 2.46 -3.55
N ARG A 208 5.68 3.56 -3.37
CA ARG A 208 7.14 3.57 -3.56
C ARG A 208 7.89 2.68 -2.58
N SER A 209 7.38 2.57 -1.35
CA SER A 209 8.00 1.71 -0.33
C SER A 209 7.80 0.24 -0.70
N LEU A 210 6.59 -0.12 -1.17
CA LEU A 210 6.22 -1.49 -1.50
C LEU A 210 6.94 -2.01 -2.76
N ASN A 211 7.04 -1.19 -3.82
CA ASN A 211 7.63 -1.57 -5.10
C ASN A 211 9.15 -1.82 -5.09
N GLY A 212 9.84 -1.42 -4.02
CA GLY A 212 11.30 -1.56 -3.88
C GLY A 212 11.72 -2.33 -2.63
N MET A 213 10.80 -3.08 -2.01
CA MET A 213 11.12 -3.77 -0.77
C MET A 213 12.19 -4.84 -0.96
N LYS A 214 13.17 -4.84 -0.06
CA LYS A 214 14.14 -5.93 0.05
C LYS A 214 13.46 -7.17 0.65
N PRO A 215 14.07 -8.37 0.51
CA PRO A 215 13.55 -9.61 1.10
C PRO A 215 13.12 -9.49 2.57
N GLN A 216 13.94 -8.85 3.40
CA GLN A 216 13.67 -8.77 4.84
C GLN A 216 12.40 -7.95 5.17
N PRO A 217 12.21 -6.70 4.68
CA PRO A 217 10.93 -6.00 4.81
C PRO A 217 9.72 -6.76 4.25
N GLN A 218 9.85 -7.45 3.11
CA GLN A 218 8.75 -8.26 2.55
C GLN A 218 8.35 -9.37 3.54
N ALA A 219 9.32 -10.08 4.12
CA ALA A 219 9.08 -11.11 5.11
C ALA A 219 8.40 -10.58 6.38
N LEU A 220 8.84 -9.42 6.89
CA LEU A 220 8.20 -8.78 8.03
C LEU A 220 6.77 -8.32 7.71
N LEU A 221 6.53 -7.81 6.50
CA LEU A 221 5.18 -7.44 6.05
C LEU A 221 4.26 -8.66 5.95
N LEU A 222 4.76 -9.79 5.45
CA LEU A 222 4.00 -11.04 5.39
C LEU A 222 3.71 -11.60 6.79
N LEU A 223 4.68 -11.54 7.71
CA LEU A 223 4.45 -11.91 9.11
C LEU A 223 3.39 -11.03 9.76
N ALA A 224 3.43 -9.71 9.53
CA ALA A 224 2.41 -8.79 10.01
C ALA A 224 1.03 -9.10 9.39
N TRP A 225 0.97 -9.43 8.10
CA TRP A 225 -0.27 -9.83 7.43
C TRP A 225 -0.89 -11.09 8.06
N VAL A 226 -0.08 -12.12 8.31
CA VAL A 226 -0.53 -13.34 8.99
C VAL A 226 -0.98 -13.05 10.43
N LEU A 227 -0.25 -12.19 11.14
CA LEU A 227 -0.61 -11.73 12.49
C LEU A 227 -2.01 -11.07 12.47
N PHE A 228 -2.28 -10.15 11.54
CA PHE A 228 -3.58 -9.48 11.44
C PHE A 228 -4.71 -10.44 11.09
N ARG A 229 -4.50 -11.38 10.17
CA ARG A 229 -5.51 -12.39 9.82
C ARG A 229 -5.92 -13.26 11.01
N ARG A 230 -4.97 -13.59 11.89
CA ARG A 230 -5.22 -14.51 13.01
C ARG A 230 -5.67 -13.82 14.29
N HIS A 231 -5.11 -12.65 14.57
CA HIS A 231 -5.21 -11.99 15.87
C HIS A 231 -5.72 -10.56 15.80
N GLY A 232 -5.84 -9.97 14.60
CA GLY A 232 -6.41 -8.64 14.42
C GLY A 232 -7.88 -8.56 14.85
N SER A 233 -8.32 -7.34 15.14
CA SER A 233 -9.74 -7.05 15.39
C SER A 233 -10.65 -7.56 14.26
N ALA A 234 -11.94 -7.70 14.57
CA ALA A 234 -12.91 -8.11 13.55
C ALA A 234 -12.96 -7.08 12.42
N GLU A 235 -12.92 -5.79 12.78
CA GLU A 235 -12.94 -4.65 11.88
C GLU A 235 -11.71 -4.64 10.94
N LEU A 236 -10.52 -4.92 11.46
CA LEU A 236 -9.31 -5.01 10.63
C LEU A 236 -9.40 -6.16 9.62
N ARG A 237 -9.86 -7.34 10.07
CA ARG A 237 -9.99 -8.52 9.20
C ARG A 237 -11.04 -8.31 8.12
N GLU A 238 -12.22 -7.77 8.48
CA GLU A 238 -13.27 -7.41 7.53
C GLU A 238 -12.78 -6.37 6.53
N GLY A 239 -12.01 -5.36 6.98
CA GLY A 239 -11.41 -4.37 6.09
C GLY A 239 -10.40 -4.95 5.12
N MET A 240 -9.58 -5.92 5.56
CA MET A 240 -8.65 -6.64 4.69
C MET A 240 -9.39 -7.46 3.63
N GLU A 241 -10.41 -8.21 4.04
CA GLU A 241 -11.25 -9.02 3.14
C GLU A 241 -11.98 -8.13 2.12
N SER A 242 -12.66 -7.08 2.59
CA SER A 242 -13.37 -6.11 1.73
C SER A 242 -12.44 -5.46 0.70
N TYR A 243 -11.20 -5.15 1.11
CA TYR A 243 -10.21 -4.59 0.18
C TYR A 243 -9.81 -5.59 -0.91
N LEU A 244 -9.56 -6.85 -0.53
CA LEU A 244 -9.19 -7.90 -1.48
C LEU A 244 -10.34 -8.19 -2.45
N GLU A 245 -11.58 -8.22 -1.98
CA GLU A 245 -12.77 -8.37 -2.84
C GLU A 245 -12.88 -7.23 -3.88
N ALA A 246 -12.51 -6.00 -3.51
CA ALA A 246 -12.50 -4.85 -4.42
C ALA A 246 -11.25 -4.74 -5.30
N ALA A 247 -10.20 -5.53 -5.03
CA ALA A 247 -8.91 -5.40 -5.73
C ALA A 247 -9.00 -5.70 -7.24
N PRO A 248 -9.76 -6.70 -7.71
CA PRO A 248 -9.96 -6.93 -9.15
C PRO A 248 -10.61 -5.73 -9.86
N GLU A 249 -11.61 -5.10 -9.25
CA GLU A 249 -12.28 -3.92 -9.82
C GLU A 249 -11.31 -2.73 -9.93
N ALA A 250 -10.46 -2.53 -8.93
CA ALA A 250 -9.42 -1.49 -8.98
C ALA A 250 -8.40 -1.74 -10.11
N GLN A 251 -8.05 -3.01 -10.37
CA GLN A 251 -7.16 -3.38 -11.48
C GLN A 251 -7.83 -3.17 -12.85
N GLU A 252 -9.12 -3.50 -12.98
CA GLU A 252 -9.89 -3.24 -14.21
C GLU A 252 -10.01 -1.73 -14.49
N MET A 253 -10.26 -0.93 -13.44
CA MET A 253 -10.29 0.53 -13.55
C MET A 253 -8.94 1.10 -14.02
N LEU A 254 -7.81 0.54 -13.59
CA LEU A 254 -6.49 0.93 -14.09
C LEU A 254 -6.34 0.64 -15.59
N GLY A 255 -6.86 -0.50 -16.08
CA GLY A 255 -6.89 -0.81 -17.50
C GLY A 255 -7.66 0.25 -18.30
N THR A 256 -8.81 0.67 -17.77
CA THR A 256 -9.63 1.75 -18.36
C THR A 256 -8.88 3.08 -18.38
N VAL A 257 -8.20 3.45 -17.29
CA VAL A 257 -7.42 4.70 -17.24
C VAL A 257 -6.26 4.68 -18.23
N ARG A 258 -5.54 3.56 -18.34
CA ARG A 258 -4.47 3.41 -19.34
C ARG A 258 -5.00 3.55 -20.77
N MET A 259 -6.16 2.96 -21.06
CA MET A 259 -6.82 3.15 -22.36
C MET A 259 -7.15 4.63 -22.62
N LEU A 260 -7.74 5.33 -21.64
CA LEU A 260 -8.08 6.74 -21.76
C LEU A 260 -6.82 7.61 -21.94
N GLU A 261 -5.73 7.30 -21.23
CA GLU A 261 -4.45 7.99 -21.39
C GLU A 261 -3.85 7.78 -22.79
N GLN A 262 -3.90 6.55 -23.32
CA GLN A 262 -3.43 6.25 -24.66
C GLN A 262 -4.29 6.96 -25.71
N ALA A 263 -5.61 6.90 -25.57
CA ALA A 263 -6.55 7.62 -26.45
C ALA A 263 -6.29 9.13 -26.44
N ARG A 264 -6.03 9.72 -25.27
CA ARG A 264 -5.67 11.14 -25.13
C ARG A 264 -4.39 11.51 -25.89
N GLN A 265 -3.42 10.60 -25.96
CA GLN A 265 -2.15 10.84 -26.64
C GLN A 265 -2.25 10.70 -28.16
N GLU A 266 -3.05 9.74 -28.64
CA GLU A 266 -3.12 9.40 -30.06
C GLU A 266 -4.27 10.04 -30.82
N LEU A 267 -5.35 10.43 -30.14
CA LEU A 267 -6.53 11.03 -30.76
C LEU A 267 -6.62 12.51 -30.37
N PRO A 268 -6.24 13.44 -31.26
CA PRO A 268 -6.26 14.88 -30.97
C PRO A 268 -7.63 15.38 -30.45
N ALA A 269 -8.73 14.81 -30.95
CA ALA A 269 -10.09 15.16 -30.51
C ALA A 269 -10.37 14.85 -29.03
N PHE A 270 -9.68 13.86 -28.45
CA PHE A 270 -9.83 13.47 -27.05
C PHE A 270 -8.83 14.18 -26.12
N ALA A 271 -7.80 14.83 -26.65
CA ALA A 271 -6.71 15.41 -25.86
C ALA A 271 -7.20 16.42 -24.80
N GLU A 272 -8.14 17.29 -25.18
CA GLU A 272 -8.74 18.30 -24.28
C GLU A 272 -9.76 17.67 -23.32
N ILE A 273 -10.59 16.74 -23.81
CA ILE A 273 -11.68 16.13 -23.05
C ILE A 273 -11.14 15.25 -21.93
N LEU A 274 -10.11 14.47 -22.23
CA LEU A 274 -9.44 13.57 -21.30
C LEU A 274 -8.26 14.24 -20.58
N ALA A 275 -8.17 15.57 -20.62
CA ALA A 275 -7.13 16.28 -19.88
C ALA A 275 -7.24 15.98 -18.36
N PRO A 276 -6.13 15.79 -17.63
CA PRO A 276 -6.17 15.37 -16.22
C PRO A 276 -7.00 16.29 -15.31
N ASN A 277 -7.06 17.59 -15.61
CA ASN A 277 -7.93 18.53 -14.89
C ASN A 277 -9.42 18.25 -15.14
N GLN A 278 -9.83 17.90 -16.36
CA GLN A 278 -11.22 17.54 -16.66
C GLN A 278 -11.63 16.25 -15.95
N ILE A 279 -10.76 15.22 -16.00
CA ILE A 279 -10.98 13.95 -15.29
C ILE A 279 -11.06 14.20 -13.78
N ARG A 280 -10.15 15.01 -13.23
CA ARG A 280 -10.16 15.38 -11.81
C ARG A 280 -11.46 16.07 -11.39
N GLU A 281 -11.93 17.04 -12.16
CA GLU A 281 -13.18 17.75 -11.87
C GLU A 281 -14.39 16.80 -11.98
N ALA A 282 -14.40 15.90 -12.98
CA ALA A 282 -15.40 14.86 -13.12
C ALA A 282 -15.43 13.90 -11.91
N LEU A 283 -14.27 13.46 -11.44
CA LEU A 283 -14.15 12.60 -10.25
C LEU A 283 -14.48 13.31 -8.92
N ARG A 284 -14.64 14.64 -8.92
CA ARG A 284 -15.02 15.42 -7.73
C ARG A 284 -16.49 15.82 -7.71
N TYR A 285 -17.10 15.98 -8.88
CA TYR A 285 -18.46 16.51 -9.00
C TYR A 285 -19.32 15.62 -9.92
N PRO A 286 -20.45 15.06 -9.43
CA PRO A 286 -21.30 14.16 -10.23
C PRO A 286 -21.74 14.75 -11.59
N HIS A 287 -22.20 16.00 -11.59
CA HIS A 287 -22.64 16.69 -12.80
C HIS A 287 -21.51 16.91 -13.82
N ARG A 288 -20.25 17.02 -13.35
CA ARG A 288 -19.08 17.10 -14.25
C ARG A 288 -18.76 15.74 -14.86
N MET A 289 -18.97 14.65 -14.12
CA MET A 289 -18.85 13.30 -14.67
C MET A 289 -19.87 13.04 -15.77
N GLU A 290 -21.14 13.41 -15.54
CA GLU A 290 -22.19 13.30 -16.56
C GLU A 290 -21.84 14.10 -17.82
N TYR A 291 -21.37 15.34 -17.64
CA TYR A 291 -20.92 16.18 -18.75
C TYR A 291 -19.71 15.60 -19.50
N LEU A 292 -18.71 15.07 -18.78
CA LEU A 292 -17.55 14.40 -19.37
C LEU A 292 -17.99 13.17 -20.19
N ASN A 293 -18.85 12.33 -19.63
CA ASN A 293 -19.39 11.15 -20.32
C ASN A 293 -20.20 11.53 -21.56
N TRP A 294 -20.96 12.63 -21.52
CA TRP A 294 -21.63 13.17 -22.69
C TRP A 294 -20.63 13.64 -23.76
N ARG A 295 -19.61 14.44 -23.39
CA ARG A 295 -18.57 14.89 -24.34
C ARG A 295 -17.81 13.74 -24.98
N ILE A 296 -17.48 12.71 -24.20
CA ILE A 296 -16.81 11.49 -24.69
C ILE A 296 -17.68 10.79 -25.75
N ARG A 297 -18.99 10.62 -25.48
CA ARG A 297 -19.92 10.01 -26.43
C ARG A 297 -20.06 10.83 -27.70
N GLU A 298 -20.32 12.14 -27.58
CA GLU A 298 -20.45 13.04 -28.73
C GLU A 298 -19.19 13.05 -29.60
N THR A 299 -18.00 13.07 -28.97
CA THR A 299 -16.72 13.07 -29.69
C THR A 299 -16.47 11.72 -30.37
N ARG A 300 -16.80 10.62 -29.70
CA ARG A 300 -16.74 9.29 -30.29
C ARG A 300 -17.62 9.18 -31.54
N GLU A 301 -18.84 9.70 -31.50
CA GLU A 301 -19.77 9.69 -32.64
C GLU A 301 -19.24 10.51 -33.83
N ARG A 302 -18.65 11.69 -33.56
CA ARG A 302 -18.05 12.54 -34.59
C ARG A 302 -16.77 11.97 -35.20
N HIS A 303 -16.01 11.20 -34.44
CA HIS A 303 -14.71 10.64 -34.83
C HIS A 303 -14.72 9.10 -34.86
N LEU A 304 -15.83 8.49 -35.29
CA LEU A 304 -16.05 7.05 -35.21
C LEU A 304 -14.94 6.24 -35.93
N GLU A 305 -14.52 6.68 -37.11
CA GLU A 305 -13.47 6.02 -37.90
C GLU A 305 -12.10 6.05 -37.19
N GLU A 306 -11.70 7.22 -36.67
CA GLU A 306 -10.44 7.37 -35.93
C GLU A 306 -10.43 6.52 -34.65
N VAL A 307 -11.54 6.50 -33.92
CA VAL A 307 -11.71 5.66 -32.73
C VAL A 307 -11.68 4.17 -33.10
N GLY A 308 -12.30 3.78 -34.21
CA GLY A 308 -12.23 2.42 -34.74
C GLY A 308 -10.78 1.99 -35.03
N ALA A 309 -10.04 2.82 -35.78
CA ALA A 309 -8.64 2.60 -36.10
C ALA A 309 -7.73 2.58 -34.84
N PHE A 310 -8.06 3.36 -33.81
CA PHE A 310 -7.40 3.26 -32.50
C PHE A 310 -7.58 1.87 -31.89
N PHE A 311 -8.81 1.37 -31.79
CA PHE A 311 -9.06 0.04 -31.23
C PHE A 311 -8.54 -1.10 -32.10
N GLU A 312 -8.36 -0.91 -33.41
CA GLU A 312 -7.67 -1.89 -34.27
C GLU A 312 -6.18 -1.98 -33.96
N ARG A 313 -5.55 -0.85 -33.65
CA ARG A 313 -4.12 -0.79 -33.25
C ARG A 313 -3.89 -1.25 -31.81
N HIS A 314 -4.91 -1.17 -30.97
CA HIS A 314 -4.88 -1.57 -29.55
C HIS A 314 -5.93 -2.63 -29.21
N PRO A 315 -5.80 -3.86 -29.73
CA PRO A 315 -6.76 -4.94 -29.45
C PRO A 315 -6.86 -5.29 -27.96
N GLU A 316 -5.82 -5.03 -27.15
CA GLU A 316 -5.82 -5.21 -25.70
C GLU A 316 -6.92 -4.41 -24.97
N PHE A 317 -7.38 -3.30 -25.55
CA PHE A 317 -8.46 -2.49 -24.97
C PHE A 317 -9.87 -2.95 -25.38
N ARG A 318 -10.00 -3.85 -26.37
CA ARG A 318 -11.32 -4.38 -26.78
C ARG A 318 -11.87 -5.40 -25.79
N ALA A 319 -10.99 -6.24 -25.23
CA ALA A 319 -11.40 -7.37 -24.38
C ALA A 319 -12.13 -6.94 -23.09
N GLY A 320 -11.88 -5.73 -22.60
CA GLY A 320 -12.57 -5.16 -21.42
C GLY A 320 -13.88 -4.42 -21.73
N ALA A 321 -14.13 -4.06 -23.00
CA ALA A 321 -15.34 -3.33 -23.37
C ALA A 321 -16.58 -4.25 -23.47
N ASP A 322 -16.36 -5.51 -23.83
CA ASP A 322 -17.45 -6.48 -24.03
C ASP A 322 -17.99 -7.04 -22.69
N THR A 323 -17.18 -7.08 -21.64
CA THR A 323 -17.57 -7.58 -20.30
C THR A 323 -18.45 -6.60 -19.52
N SER A 324 -18.29 -5.30 -19.73
CA SER A 324 -19.02 -4.24 -19.01
C SER A 324 -20.42 -3.96 -19.58
N SER A 325 -20.64 -4.18 -20.89
CA SER A 325 -21.96 -3.96 -21.52
C SER A 325 -23.02 -4.99 -21.12
N SER A 326 -22.62 -6.18 -20.66
CA SER A 326 -23.54 -7.26 -20.25
C SER A 326 -24.21 -7.02 -18.88
N LYS A 327 -23.63 -6.21 -17.99
CA LYS A 327 -24.17 -5.97 -16.63
C LYS A 327 -25.08 -4.73 -16.51
N GLY A 328 -25.21 -3.91 -17.57
CA GLY A 328 -25.77 -2.55 -17.47
C GLY A 328 -27.24 -2.34 -17.87
N GLU A 329 -27.95 -3.32 -18.44
CA GLU A 329 -29.35 -3.13 -18.90
C GLU A 329 -30.43 -3.34 -17.80
N SER A 330 -30.13 -2.97 -16.56
CA SER A 330 -31.17 -2.75 -15.55
C SER A 330 -31.70 -1.33 -15.72
N ARG A 331 -32.73 -1.15 -16.58
CA ARG A 331 -33.45 0.13 -16.73
C ARG A 331 -33.87 0.66 -15.35
N PRO A 332 -33.60 1.94 -15.02
CA PRO A 332 -34.13 2.53 -13.81
C PRO A 332 -35.66 2.61 -13.98
N THR A 333 -36.39 1.75 -13.28
CA THR A 333 -37.83 1.89 -13.09
C THR A 333 -38.07 3.21 -12.39
N SER A 334 -38.54 4.21 -13.14
CA SER A 334 -39.08 5.44 -12.60
C SER A 334 -40.30 5.08 -11.76
N GLN A 335 -40.15 5.08 -10.42
CA GLN A 335 -41.30 5.17 -9.53
C GLN A 335 -41.53 6.66 -9.18
N PRO A 336 -42.78 7.11 -9.19
CA PRO A 336 -43.17 8.51 -9.09
C PRO A 336 -42.93 9.15 -7.72
#